data_AF-A0A6P6XE90-F1
#
_entry.id   AF-A0A6P6XE90-F1
#
_cell.length_a   1.000
_cell.length_b   1.000
_cell.length_c   1.000
_cell.angle_alpha   90.00
_cell.angle_beta   90.00
_cell.angle_gamma   90.00
#
_symmetry.space_group_name_H-M   'P 1'
#
loop_
_entity.id
_entity.type
_entity.pdbx_description
1 polymer ?
#
loop_
_entity_poly.entity_id
_entity_poly.type
_entity_poly.pdbx_seq_one_letter_code
_entity_poly.pdbx_strand_id
1 'polypeptide(L)'
;MIKPDGVSGNYTTAIKKIISEFGFGITNETTVQLDEETVKDFYTEHSSRSFFPGLVRYMTSGPVLMMVLEKANAVADWRALIGPTDAQTAKVTHPHSIRAMCGLDLQRNCVHGSDSPQSALREIAFFFEKSSLGFLPKHDEL
;
A
#
# COMPACT_ATOMS: atom_id res chain seq x y z
N MET A 1 -1.43 -1.16 1.57
CA MET A 1 -0.41 -0.12 1.86
C MET A 1 -0.74 1.14 1.08
N ILE A 2 -0.73 2.31 1.73
CA ILE A 2 -0.71 3.61 1.06
C ILE A 2 0.77 4.00 0.86
N LYS A 3 1.14 4.27 -0.39
CA LYS A 3 2.51 4.56 -0.83
C LYS A 3 2.91 6.02 -0.54
N PRO A 4 4.19 6.42 -0.73
CA PRO A 4 4.65 7.75 -0.32
C PRO A 4 3.88 8.92 -0.97
N ASP A 5 3.47 8.78 -2.23
CA ASP A 5 2.61 9.74 -2.94
C ASP A 5 1.20 9.83 -2.34
N GLY A 6 0.62 8.71 -1.88
CA GLY A 6 -0.67 8.71 -1.21
C GLY A 6 -0.62 9.38 0.17
N VAL A 7 0.47 9.15 0.93
CA VAL A 7 0.69 9.76 2.25
C VAL A 7 0.98 11.26 2.10
N SER A 8 1.99 11.63 1.30
CA SER A 8 2.36 13.05 1.09
C SER A 8 1.28 13.86 0.35
N GLY A 9 0.44 13.21 -0.45
CA GLY A 9 -0.72 13.80 -1.11
C GLY A 9 -1.95 14.00 -0.21
N ASN A 10 -1.86 13.71 1.10
CA ASN A 10 -2.95 13.80 2.06
C ASN A 10 -4.17 12.91 1.74
N TYR A 11 -3.97 11.79 1.03
CA TYR A 11 -5.07 10.87 0.67
C TYR A 11 -5.40 9.85 1.76
N THR A 12 -4.61 9.77 2.83
CA THR A 12 -4.78 8.78 3.92
C THR A 12 -6.21 8.77 4.48
N THR A 13 -6.74 9.92 4.88
CA THR A 13 -8.09 10.02 5.47
C THR A 13 -9.17 9.60 4.47
N ALA A 14 -9.05 10.03 3.21
CA ALA A 14 -10.00 9.68 2.16
C ALA A 14 -9.99 8.17 1.87
N ILE A 15 -8.80 7.56 1.79
CA ILE A 15 -8.65 6.12 1.54
C ILE A 15 -9.21 5.31 2.71
N LYS A 16 -8.92 5.68 3.97
CA LYS A 16 -9.48 5.00 5.15
C LYS A 16 -11.01 5.11 5.21
N LYS A 17 -11.56 6.26 4.81
CA LYS A 17 -13.01 6.43 4.68
C LYS A 17 -13.60 5.45 3.65
N ILE A 18 -13.01 5.37 2.45
CA ILE A 18 -13.44 4.42 1.40
C ILE A 18 -13.34 2.97 1.88
N ILE A 19 -12.25 2.60 2.57
CA ILE A 19 -12.07 1.25 3.15
C ILE A 19 -13.26 0.90 4.07
N SER A 20 -13.60 1.80 4.99
CA SER A 20 -14.72 1.61 5.93
C SER A 20 -16.08 1.54 5.21
N GLU A 21 -16.33 2.45 4.25
CA GLU A 21 -17.58 2.48 3.46
C GLU A 21 -17.79 1.21 2.62
N PHE A 22 -16.70 0.56 2.17
CA PHE A 22 -16.74 -0.71 1.44
C PHE A 22 -16.74 -1.95 2.34
N GLY A 23 -16.90 -1.76 3.65
CA GLY A 23 -17.10 -2.83 4.64
C GLY A 23 -15.84 -3.60 5.01
N PHE A 24 -14.66 -3.02 4.83
CA PHE A 24 -13.42 -3.58 5.35
C PHE A 24 -13.18 -3.12 6.79
N GLY A 25 -12.74 -4.05 7.64
CA GLY A 25 -12.10 -3.72 8.92
C GLY A 25 -10.62 -3.41 8.71
N ILE A 26 -10.06 -2.53 9.54
CA ILE A 26 -8.61 -2.31 9.65
C ILE A 26 -8.17 -2.90 10.98
N THR A 27 -7.47 -4.03 10.96
CA THR A 27 -7.06 -4.73 12.20
C THR A 27 -5.75 -4.17 12.74
N ASN A 28 -4.79 -3.90 11.85
CA ASN A 28 -3.50 -3.31 12.19
C ASN A 28 -3.18 -2.19 11.21
N GLU A 29 -2.51 -1.14 11.70
CA GLU A 29 -1.90 -0.12 10.86
C GLU A 29 -0.64 0.46 11.50
N THR A 30 0.34 0.84 10.68
CA THR A 30 1.54 1.54 11.12
C THR A 30 2.12 2.40 10.01
N THR A 31 2.63 3.58 10.36
CA THR A 31 3.35 4.45 9.43
C THR A 31 4.83 4.19 9.60
N VAL A 32 5.51 3.85 8.50
CA VAL A 32 6.94 3.50 8.52
C VAL A 32 7.68 4.19 7.38
N GLN A 33 8.91 4.63 7.65
CA GLN A 33 9.88 5.00 6.63
C GLN A 33 10.69 3.75 6.30
N LEU A 34 10.55 3.22 5.09
CA LEU A 34 11.29 2.02 4.67
C LEU A 34 12.70 2.40 4.24
N ASP A 35 13.68 1.60 4.65
CA ASP A 35 15.05 1.65 4.11
C ASP A 35 15.17 0.82 2.82
N GLU A 36 16.30 0.97 2.13
CA GLU A 36 16.50 0.26 0.85
C GLU A 36 16.52 -1.26 0.99
N GLU A 37 17.06 -1.78 2.09
CA GLU A 37 17.15 -3.22 2.34
C GLU A 37 15.76 -3.82 2.48
N THR A 38 14.92 -3.22 3.33
CA THR A 38 13.53 -3.63 3.55
C THR A 38 12.73 -3.58 2.25
N VAL A 39 12.90 -2.54 1.43
CA VAL A 39 12.20 -2.43 0.15
C VAL A 39 12.69 -3.49 -0.84
N LYS A 40 14.00 -3.74 -0.91
CA LYS A 40 14.58 -4.76 -1.79
C LYS A 40 14.06 -6.15 -1.41
N ASP A 41 14.08 -6.46 -0.12
CA ASP A 41 13.57 -7.72 0.42
C ASP A 41 12.08 -7.90 0.08
N PHE A 42 11.27 -6.88 0.37
CA PHE A 42 9.83 -6.92 0.13
C PHE A 42 9.48 -7.12 -1.36
N TYR A 43 10.20 -6.46 -2.27
CA TYR A 43 9.98 -6.57 -3.72
C TYR A 43 10.96 -7.53 -4.42
N THR A 44 11.52 -8.51 -3.71
CA THR A 44 12.55 -9.43 -4.26
C THR A 44 12.10 -10.13 -5.55
N GLU A 45 10.82 -10.46 -5.67
CA GLU A 45 10.22 -11.05 -6.88
C GLU A 45 10.36 -10.17 -8.13
N HIS A 46 10.66 -8.88 -7.97
CA HIS A 46 10.88 -7.92 -9.05
C HIS A 46 12.36 -7.56 -9.26
N SER A 47 13.30 -8.16 -8.52
CA SER A 47 14.73 -7.80 -8.54
C SER A 47 15.39 -7.87 -9.92
N SER A 48 14.91 -8.74 -10.81
CA SER A 48 15.40 -8.88 -12.19
C SER A 48 14.78 -7.91 -13.20
N ARG A 49 13.81 -7.09 -12.78
CA ARG A 49 13.06 -6.19 -13.66
C ARG A 49 13.80 -4.85 -13.79
N SER A 50 13.83 -4.30 -15.01
CA SER A 50 14.51 -3.03 -15.30
C SER A 50 13.99 -1.83 -14.50
N PHE A 51 12.73 -1.87 -14.05
CA PHE A 51 12.13 -0.82 -13.22
C PHE A 51 12.49 -0.91 -11.72
N PHE A 52 13.10 -2.02 -11.27
CA PHE A 52 13.32 -2.30 -9.84
C PHE A 52 14.15 -1.21 -9.11
N PRO A 53 15.25 -0.68 -9.66
CA PRO A 53 15.98 0.41 -9.00
C PRO A 53 15.12 1.67 -8.81
N GLY A 54 14.25 1.97 -9.78
CA GLY A 54 13.31 3.08 -9.69
C GLY A 54 12.23 2.86 -8.63
N LEU A 55 11.73 1.62 -8.52
CA LEU A 55 10.79 1.21 -7.47
C LEU A 55 11.42 1.36 -6.08
N VAL A 56 12.66 0.90 -5.90
CA VAL A 56 13.38 1.03 -4.62
C VAL A 56 13.49 2.49 -4.21
N ARG A 57 14.04 3.34 -5.10
CA ARG A 57 14.21 4.77 -4.84
C ARG A 57 12.91 5.48 -4.48
N TYR A 58 11.80 5.08 -5.10
CA TYR A 58 10.50 5.69 -4.83
C TYR A 58 9.89 5.22 -3.51
N MET A 59 9.95 3.94 -3.21
CA MET A 59 9.39 3.43 -1.95
C MET A 59 10.19 3.91 -0.73
N THR A 60 11.46 4.28 -0.89
CA THR A 60 12.28 4.92 0.15
C THR A 60 12.19 6.45 0.17
N SER A 61 11.44 7.09 -0.74
CA SER A 61 11.40 8.55 -0.84
C SER A 61 10.57 9.24 0.24
N GLY A 62 9.83 8.48 1.05
CA GLY A 62 8.98 9.01 2.11
C GLY A 62 8.23 7.90 2.86
N PRO A 63 7.42 8.26 3.87
CA PRO A 63 6.72 7.29 4.69
C PRO A 63 5.61 6.58 3.92
N VAL A 64 5.35 5.34 4.29
CA VAL A 64 4.20 4.55 3.84
C VAL A 64 3.28 4.24 5.01
N LEU A 65 1.98 4.12 4.74
CA LEU A 65 1.02 3.58 5.71
C LEU A 65 0.74 2.11 5.38
N MET A 66 1.23 1.23 6.25
CA MET A 66 0.90 -0.19 6.23
C MET A 66 -0.44 -0.42 6.93
N MET A 67 -1.28 -1.27 6.35
CA MET A 67 -2.57 -1.65 6.92
C MET A 67 -2.85 -3.13 6.62
N VAL A 68 -3.42 -3.83 7.59
CA VAL A 68 -4.03 -5.15 7.43
C VAL A 68 -5.54 -4.95 7.34
N LEU A 69 -6.12 -5.37 6.22
CA LEU A 69 -7.55 -5.24 5.97
C LEU A 69 -8.23 -6.59 6.11
N GLU A 70 -9.39 -6.61 6.76
CA GLU A 70 -10.21 -7.82 6.92
C GLU A 70 -11.60 -7.65 6.31
N LYS A 71 -12.05 -8.69 5.61
CA LYS A 71 -13.38 -8.84 5.01
C LYS A 71 -13.50 -10.26 4.46
N ALA A 72 -14.73 -10.77 4.31
CA ALA A 72 -14.96 -11.88 3.39
C ALA A 72 -14.46 -11.50 1.98
N ASN A 73 -13.66 -12.36 1.34
CA ASN A 73 -13.04 -12.09 0.03
C ASN A 73 -12.13 -10.84 -0.03
N ALA A 74 -11.52 -10.45 1.11
CA ALA A 74 -10.77 -9.20 1.23
C ALA A 74 -9.75 -8.93 0.10
N VAL A 75 -8.96 -9.92 -0.30
CA VAL A 75 -7.94 -9.75 -1.35
C VAL A 75 -8.58 -9.37 -2.68
N ALA A 76 -9.59 -10.13 -3.12
CA ALA A 76 -10.25 -9.88 -4.40
C ALA A 76 -11.00 -8.54 -4.40
N ASP A 77 -11.74 -8.26 -3.33
CA ASP A 77 -12.49 -7.01 -3.18
C ASP A 77 -11.56 -5.80 -3.12
N TRP A 78 -10.42 -5.90 -2.42
CA TRP A 78 -9.45 -4.81 -2.34
C TRP A 78 -8.82 -4.56 -3.70
N ARG A 79 -8.47 -5.62 -4.45
CA ARG A 79 -7.96 -5.52 -5.82
C ARG A 79 -8.96 -4.84 -6.76
N ALA A 80 -10.25 -5.16 -6.64
CA ALA A 80 -11.31 -4.50 -7.40
C ALA A 80 -11.44 -3.01 -7.02
N LEU A 81 -11.42 -2.70 -5.71
CA LEU A 81 -11.56 -1.35 -5.19
C LEU A 81 -10.39 -0.42 -5.56
N ILE A 82 -9.16 -0.93 -5.57
CA ILE A 82 -7.99 -0.12 -5.95
C ILE A 82 -7.87 0.06 -7.47
N GLY A 83 -8.46 -0.81 -8.28
CA GLY A 83 -8.43 -0.72 -9.74
C GLY A 83 -7.09 -1.13 -10.40
N PRO A 84 -6.98 -0.99 -11.74
CA PRO A 84 -5.79 -1.36 -12.51
C PRO A 84 -4.50 -0.71 -12.02
N THR A 85 -3.35 -1.40 -12.14
CA THR A 85 -2.06 -0.92 -11.62
C THR A 85 -1.63 0.43 -12.19
N ASP A 86 -1.83 0.64 -13.49
CA ASP A 86 -1.59 1.94 -14.11
C ASP A 86 -2.75 2.89 -13.81
N ALA A 87 -2.45 3.99 -13.12
CA ALA A 87 -3.42 5.01 -12.76
C ALA A 87 -4.07 5.68 -13.98
N GLN A 88 -3.36 5.80 -15.11
CA GLN A 88 -3.93 6.37 -16.33
C GLN A 88 -5.01 5.44 -16.91
N THR A 89 -4.71 4.13 -16.94
CA THR A 89 -5.69 3.10 -17.30
C THR A 89 -6.87 3.08 -16.31
N ALA A 90 -6.61 3.20 -15.01
CA ALA A 90 -7.64 3.21 -13.97
C ALA A 90 -8.61 4.39 -14.14
N LYS A 91 -8.11 5.60 -14.45
CA LYS A 91 -8.95 6.79 -14.68
C LYS A 91 -9.97 6.60 -15.81
N VAL A 92 -9.60 5.85 -16.84
CA VAL A 92 -10.47 5.60 -18.00
C VAL A 92 -11.43 4.44 -17.75
N THR A 93 -10.95 3.35 -17.16
CA THR A 93 -11.69 2.08 -17.10
C THR A 93 -12.42 1.86 -15.77
N HIS A 94 -11.92 2.44 -14.68
CA HIS A 94 -12.42 2.28 -13.32
C HIS A 94 -12.38 3.65 -12.60
N PRO A 95 -13.15 4.66 -13.07
CA PRO A 95 -13.03 6.05 -12.60
C PRO A 95 -13.35 6.24 -11.11
N HIS A 96 -14.03 5.27 -10.49
CA HIS A 96 -14.35 5.26 -9.05
C HIS A 96 -13.32 4.48 -8.20
N SER A 97 -12.27 3.94 -8.81
CA SER A 97 -11.21 3.23 -8.08
C SER A 97 -10.27 4.19 -7.34
N ILE A 98 -9.62 3.69 -6.29
CA ILE A 98 -8.64 4.49 -5.52
C ILE A 98 -7.49 4.99 -6.41
N ARG A 99 -7.02 4.16 -7.35
CA ARG A 99 -5.95 4.57 -8.29
C ARG A 99 -6.40 5.64 -9.28
N ALA A 100 -7.68 5.65 -9.67
CA ALA A 100 -8.22 6.73 -10.47
C ALA A 100 -8.28 8.05 -9.68
N MET A 101 -8.63 7.97 -8.40
CA MET A 101 -8.75 9.13 -7.50
C MET A 101 -7.39 9.80 -7.21
N CYS A 102 -6.36 9.05 -6.82
CA CYS A 102 -5.10 9.62 -6.32
C CYS A 102 -3.83 9.21 -7.09
N GLY A 103 -3.92 8.28 -8.04
CA GLY A 103 -2.76 7.84 -8.81
C GLY A 103 -2.37 8.82 -9.93
N LEU A 104 -1.07 8.86 -10.22
CA LEU A 104 -0.48 9.68 -11.29
C LEU A 104 -0.01 8.84 -12.47
N ASP A 105 0.71 7.75 -12.22
CA ASP A 105 1.32 6.89 -13.24
C ASP A 105 1.46 5.44 -12.73
N LEU A 106 2.16 4.59 -13.48
CA LEU A 106 2.36 3.17 -13.13
C LEU A 106 3.11 2.97 -11.79
N GLN A 107 4.06 3.86 -11.48
CA GLN A 107 4.89 3.78 -10.27
C GLN A 107 4.21 4.49 -9.10
N ARG A 108 3.78 5.74 -9.31
CA ARG A 108 3.02 6.59 -8.38
C ARG A 108 1.53 6.35 -8.55
N ASN A 109 1.10 5.16 -8.14
CA ASN A 109 -0.30 4.75 -8.19
C ASN A 109 -0.94 4.71 -6.79
N CYS A 110 -0.42 5.46 -5.82
CA CYS A 110 -1.02 5.73 -4.51
C CYS A 110 -1.14 4.54 -3.53
N VAL A 111 -1.48 3.33 -3.99
CA VAL A 111 -1.72 2.15 -3.14
C VAL A 111 -1.16 0.84 -3.71
N HIS A 112 -0.68 -0.01 -2.80
CA HIS A 112 -0.35 -1.42 -3.02
C HIS A 112 -1.35 -2.33 -2.32
N GLY A 113 -1.64 -3.48 -2.93
CA GLY A 113 -2.47 -4.53 -2.40
C GLY A 113 -2.04 -5.88 -2.95
N SER A 114 -1.94 -6.87 -2.05
CA SER A 114 -1.54 -8.25 -2.37
C SER A 114 -2.44 -8.84 -3.46
N ASP A 115 -1.88 -9.72 -4.28
CA ASP A 115 -2.55 -10.28 -5.47
C ASP A 115 -3.24 -11.63 -5.21
N SER A 116 -2.92 -12.28 -4.10
CA SER A 116 -3.46 -13.58 -3.70
C SER A 116 -3.49 -13.69 -2.16
N PRO A 117 -4.31 -14.60 -1.59
CA PRO A 117 -4.27 -14.90 -0.15
C PRO A 117 -2.87 -15.32 0.32
N GLN A 118 -2.13 -16.07 -0.49
CA GLN A 118 -0.77 -16.50 -0.18
C GLN A 118 0.19 -15.32 -0.12
N SER A 119 0.11 -14.38 -1.06
CA SER A 119 0.91 -13.15 -1.02
C SER A 119 0.51 -12.29 0.18
N ALA A 120 -0.79 -12.15 0.47
CA ALA A 120 -1.26 -11.41 1.63
C ALA A 120 -0.67 -11.95 2.95
N LEU A 121 -0.67 -13.27 3.16
CA LEU A 121 -0.05 -13.88 4.34
C LEU A 121 1.44 -13.60 4.43
N ARG A 122 2.19 -13.73 3.32
CA ARG A 122 3.63 -13.42 3.29
C ARG A 122 3.90 -11.96 3.62
N GLU A 123 3.15 -11.04 3.01
CA GLU A 123 3.30 -9.60 3.18
C GLU A 123 2.93 -9.16 4.60
N ILE A 124 1.85 -9.71 5.19
CA ILE A 124 1.45 -9.43 6.58
C ILE A 124 2.55 -9.88 7.55
N ALA A 125 3.03 -11.13 7.41
CA ALA A 125 4.10 -11.66 8.26
C ALA A 125 5.39 -10.83 8.15
N PHE A 126 5.74 -10.39 6.94
CA PHE A 126 6.92 -9.56 6.69
C PHE A 126 6.90 -8.25 7.48
N PHE A 127 5.75 -7.59 7.60
CA PHE A 127 5.65 -6.27 8.24
C PHE A 127 5.14 -6.27 9.68
N PHE A 128 4.34 -7.25 10.09
CA PHE A 128 3.66 -7.25 11.40
C PHE A 128 4.04 -8.40 12.32
N GLU A 129 4.71 -9.45 11.82
CA GLU A 129 5.18 -10.58 12.64
C GLU A 129 6.70 -10.55 12.83
N LYS A 130 7.46 -10.09 11.82
CA LYS A 130 8.86 -9.68 12.02
C LYS A 130 8.89 -8.36 12.80
N SER A 131 9.01 -8.45 14.12
CA SER A 131 9.21 -7.32 15.03
C SER A 131 10.59 -6.65 14.84
N SER A 132 10.86 -6.08 13.66
CA SER A 132 12.10 -5.34 13.36
C SER A 132 11.87 -3.93 12.81
N LEU A 133 10.63 -3.51 12.56
CA LEU A 133 10.34 -2.13 12.19
C LEU A 133 10.30 -1.29 13.46
N GLY A 134 11.23 -0.34 13.57
CA GLY A 134 11.27 0.62 14.66
C GLY A 134 9.92 1.35 14.74
N PHE A 135 9.08 0.94 15.68
CA PHE A 135 7.83 1.60 15.98
C PHE A 135 8.17 3.01 16.44
N LEU A 136 7.77 4.03 15.68
CA LEU A 136 7.62 5.36 16.26
C LEU A 136 6.45 5.26 17.25
N PRO A 137 6.69 5.41 18.57
CA PRO A 137 5.58 5.39 19.51
C PRO A 137 4.63 6.53 19.13
N LYS A 138 3.33 6.21 19.07
CA LYS A 138 2.30 7.24 19.06
C LYS A 138 2.50 8.03 20.35
N HIS A 139 2.97 9.28 20.23
CA HIS A 139 2.81 10.26 21.28
C HIS A 139 1.31 10.54 21.38
N ASP A 140 0.63 9.81 22.26
CA ASP A 140 -0.65 10.25 22.81
C ASP A 140 -0.31 11.37 23.80
N GLU A 141 -0.33 12.62 23.31
CA GLU A 141 -0.34 13.79 24.18
C GLU A 141 -1.77 14.01 24.70
N LEU A 142 -1.92 13.70 26.00
CA LEU A 142 -2.86 14.22 27.02
C LEU A 142 -4.38 14.13 26.77
#